data_AF-A0A960ZJ02-F1
#
_entry.id   AF-A0A960ZJ02-F1
#
_cell.length_a   1.000
_cell.length_b   1.000
_cell.length_c   1.000
_cell.angle_alpha   90.00
_cell.angle_beta   90.00
_cell.angle_gamma   90.00
#
_symmetry.space_group_name_H-M   'P 1'
#
loop_
_entity.id
_entity.type
_entity.pdbx_description
1 polymer ?
#
loop_
_entity_poly.entity_id
_entity_poly.type
_entity_poly.pdbx_seq_one_letter_code
_entity_poly.pdbx_strand_id
1 'polypeptide(L)' 'MRALIDVPKDSLDSFDLVCNAQNISRAEGVRRAIDHYMKYIEKPTNLDESFGLWSKRKVDALKYQQKLRADW' A
#
# COMPACT_ATOMS: atom_id res chain seq x y z
N MET A 1 10.52 3.13 -0.14
CA MET A 1 9.94 3.34 -1.49
C MET A 1 9.81 4.84 -1.73
N ARG A 2 10.00 5.31 -2.97
CA ARG A 2 9.80 6.71 -3.37
C ARG A 2 8.67 6.76 -4.39
N ALA A 3 7.79 7.74 -4.31
CA ALA A 3 6.70 7.97 -5.26
C ALA A 3 6.77 9.43 -5.74
N LEU A 4 6.45 9.66 -7.01
CA LEU A 4 6.20 10.99 -7.57
C LEU A 4 4.69 11.15 -7.66
N ILE A 5 4.16 12.23 -7.11
CA ILE A 5 2.73 12.54 -7.13
C ILE A 5 2.55 14.01 -7.47
N ASP A 6 1.61 14.28 -8.38
CA ASP A 6 1.18 15.64 -8.68
C ASP A 6 0.11 16.06 -7.70
N VAL A 7 0.31 17.21 -7.06
CA VAL A 7 -0.60 17.76 -6.05
C VAL A 7 -0.84 19.22 -6.41
N PRO A 8 -2.11 19.70 -6.45
CA PRO A 8 -2.40 21.12 -6.64
C PRO A 8 -1.68 21.97 -5.60
N LYS A 9 -1.14 23.12 -6.03
CA LYS A 9 -0.33 23.99 -5.16
C LYS A 9 -1.08 24.40 -3.89
N ASP A 10 -2.34 24.81 -4.02
CA ASP A 10 -3.16 25.26 -2.89
C ASP A 10 -3.37 24.15 -1.83
N SER A 11 -3.49 22.89 -2.29
CA SER A 11 -3.59 21.73 -1.40
C SER A 11 -2.28 21.45 -0.68
N LEU A 12 -1.15 21.64 -1.36
CA LEU A 12 0.19 21.48 -0.77
C LEU A 12 0.48 22.55 0.29
N ASP A 13 0.13 23.80 0.00
CA ASP A 13 0.27 24.91 0.95
C ASP A 13 -0.59 24.68 2.21
N SER A 14 -1.85 24.24 2.03
CA SER A 14 -2.73 23.88 3.15
C SER A 14 -2.18 22.71 3.98
N PHE A 15 -1.63 21.70 3.30
CA PHE A 15 -1.03 20.54 3.95
C PHE A 15 0.23 20.90 4.77
N ASP A 16 1.03 21.85 4.28
CA ASP A 16 2.20 22.35 5.00
C ASP A 16 1.83 23.07 6.29
N LEU A 17 0.75 23.86 6.29
CA LEU A 17 0.24 24.50 7.51
C LEU A 17 -0.12 23.46 8.57
N VAL A 18 -0.75 22.34 8.16
CA VAL A 18 -1.10 21.24 9.07
C VAL A 18 0.16 20.57 9.61
N CYS A 19 1.15 20.28 8.76
CA CYS A 19 2.41 19.66 9.20
C CYS A 19 3.17 20.55 10.19
N ASN A 20 3.20 21.87 9.93
CA ASN A 20 3.84 22.85 10.81
C ASN A 20 3.12 22.97 12.15
N ALA A 21 1.78 23.05 12.13
CA ALA A 21 0.97 23.09 13.35
C ALA A 21 1.16 21.84 14.23
N GLN A 22 1.39 20.68 13.62
CA GLN A 22 1.66 19.42 14.31
C GLN A 22 3.14 19.17 14.62
N ASN A 23 4.04 20.06 14.19
CA ASN A 23 5.49 19.91 14.30
C ASN A 23 6.02 18.57 13.74
N ILE A 24 5.54 18.19 12.55
CA ILE A 24 5.96 16.97 11.84
C ILE A 24 6.53 17.28 10.47
N SER A 25 7.39 16.40 9.96
CA SER A 25 7.87 16.48 8.57
C SER A 25 6.73 16.22 7.57
N ARG A 26 6.81 16.84 6.39
CA ARG A 26 5.90 16.57 5.26
C ARG A 26 5.77 15.07 4.96
N ALA A 27 6.90 14.35 4.97
CA ALA A 27 6.93 12.91 4.72
C ALA A 27 6.12 12.11 5.75
N GLU A 28 6.17 12.52 7.02
CA GLU A 28 5.36 11.92 8.08
C GLU A 28 3.88 12.24 7.92
N GLY A 29 3.54 13.49 7.57
CA GLY A 29 2.16 13.87 7.26
C GLY A 29 1.57 13.01 6.13
N VAL A 30 2.35 12.74 5.08
CA VAL A 30 1.92 11.90 3.94
C VAL A 30 1.68 10.46 4.39
N ARG A 31 2.56 9.88 5.21
CA ARG A 31 2.35 8.52 5.76
C ARG A 31 1.06 8.45 6.57
N ARG A 32 0.83 9.41 7.47
CA ARG A 32 -0.40 9.47 8.28
C ARG A 32 -1.65 9.64 7.41
N ALA A 33 -1.58 10.46 6.36
CA ALA A 33 -2.68 10.64 5.42
C ALA A 33 -3.02 9.34 4.70
N ILE A 34 -2.00 8.59 4.25
CA ILE A 34 -2.19 7.26 3.63
C ILE A 34 -2.82 6.29 4.64
N ASP A 35 -2.29 6.20 5.85
CA ASP A 35 -2.83 5.30 6.88
C ASP A 35 -4.29 5.64 7.24
N HIS A 36 -4.61 6.93 7.32
CA HIS A 36 -5.97 7.39 7.57
C HIS A 36 -6.89 7.06 6.40
N TYR A 37 -6.45 7.31 5.16
CA TYR A 37 -7.21 7.00 3.95
C TYR A 37 -7.50 5.50 3.83
N MET A 38 -6.53 4.64 4.17
CA MET A 38 -6.69 3.17 4.16
C MET A 38 -7.65 2.66 5.25
N LYS A 39 -7.84 3.41 6.34
CA LYS A 39 -8.86 3.10 7.35
C LYS A 39 -10.24 3.58 6.94
N TYR A 40 -10.30 4.67 6.17
CA TYR A 40 -11.54 5.27 5.70
C TYR A 40 -12.15 4.50 4.52
N ILE A 41 -11.32 3.96 3.62
CA ILE A 41 -11.79 3.08 2.58
C ILE A 41 -12.15 1.73 3.20
N GLU A 42 -13.42 1.33 3.05
CA GLU A 42 -13.79 -0.09 3.20
C GLU A 42 -12.93 -0.89 2.23
N LYS A 43 -12.02 -1.72 2.77
CA LYS A 43 -11.18 -2.57 1.94
C LYS A 43 -12.10 -3.37 1.01
N PRO A 44 -11.85 -3.38 -0.32
CA PRO A 44 -12.55 -4.31 -1.18
C PRO A 44 -12.35 -5.71 -0.60
N THR A 45 -13.49 -6.32 -0.32
CA THR A 45 -13.79 -7.62 0.28
C THR A 45 -12.62 -8.60 0.44
N ASN A 46 -12.49 -9.12 1.68
CA ASN A 46 -11.79 -10.35 2.05
C ASN A 46 -10.34 -10.53 1.55
N LEU A 47 -9.39 -9.85 2.21
CA LEU A 47 -8.01 -10.33 2.28
C LEU A 47 -7.93 -11.80 2.76
N ASP A 48 -8.87 -12.23 3.58
CA ASP A 48 -9.00 -13.64 4.02
C ASP A 48 -9.32 -14.61 2.86
N GLU A 49 -10.04 -14.17 1.83
CA GLU A 49 -10.24 -14.96 0.60
C GLU A 49 -8.96 -15.00 -0.25
N SER A 50 -8.18 -13.92 -0.22
CA SER A 50 -6.97 -13.76 -1.03
C SER A 50 -5.79 -14.59 -0.50
N PHE A 51 -5.62 -14.69 0.82
CA PHE A 51 -4.62 -15.57 1.44
C PHE A 51 -5.03 -17.05 1.45
N GLY A 52 -6.32 -17.37 1.31
CA GLY A 52 -6.86 -18.73 1.25
C GLY A 52 -6.92 -19.35 -0.15
N LEU A 53 -6.68 -18.60 -1.22
CA LEU A 53 -6.82 -19.12 -2.59
C LEU A 53 -5.75 -20.17 -2.94
N TRP A 54 -4.55 -20.06 -2.35
CA TRP A 54 -3.48 -21.05 -2.54
C TRP A 54 -3.65 -22.27 -1.63
N SER A 55 -4.25 -22.13 -0.45
CA SER A 55 -4.45 -23.28 0.47
C SER A 55 -5.34 -24.37 -0.15
N LYS A 56 -6.26 -23.98 -1.05
CA LYS A 56 -7.09 -24.92 -1.83
C LYS A 56 -6.36 -25.60 -2.98
N ARG A 57 -5.19 -25.09 -3.40
CA ARG A 57 -4.36 -25.72 -4.42
C ARG A 57 -3.40 -26.69 -3.73
N LYS A 58 -3.62 -28.00 -3.91
CA LYS A 58 -2.68 -29.06 -3.49
C LYS A 58 -1.44 -29.12 -4.41
N VAL A 59 -0.78 -27.98 -4.61
CA VAL A 59 0.43 -27.90 -5.43
C VAL A 59 1.58 -27.53 -4.50
N ASP A 60 2.60 -28.37 -4.48
CA ASP A 60 3.86 -28.09 -3.82
C ASP A 60 4.48 -26.83 -4.44
N ALA A 61 4.55 -25.75 -3.66
CA ALA A 61 5.02 -24.45 -4.12
C ALA A 61 6.47 -24.51 -4.61
N LEU A 62 7.30 -25.38 -4.02
CA LEU A 62 8.71 -25.52 -4.36
C LEU A 62 8.89 -26.23 -5.70
N LYS A 63 8.12 -27.30 -5.93
CA LYS A 63 8.08 -28.00 -7.22
C LYS A 63 7.53 -27.12 -8.34
N TYR A 64 6.50 -26.31 -8.04
CA TYR A 64 5.92 -25.39 -9.00
C TYR A 64 6.91 -24.31 -9.42
N GLN A 65 7.63 -23.72 -8.45
CA GLN A 65 8.68 -22.75 -8.72
C GLN A 65 9.85 -23.35 -9.53
N GLN A 66 10.27 -24.58 -9.21
CA GLN A 66 11.33 -25.28 -9.93
C GLN A 66 10.95 -25.53 -11.38
N LYS A 67 9.69 -25.95 -11.64
CA LYS A 67 9.18 -26.17 -13.00
C LYS A 67 9.22 -24.89 -13.83
N LEU A 68 8.70 -23.78 -13.29
CA LEU A 68 8.70 -22.48 -13.98
C LEU A 68 10.11 -21.98 -14.31
N ARG A 69 11.09 -22.27 -13.44
CA ARG A 69 12.51 -21.90 -13.66
C ARG A 69 13.23 -22.82 -14.64
N ALA A 70 12.75 -24.03 -14.85
CA ALA A 70 13.32 -24.95 -15.83
C ALA A 70 12.85 -24.62 -17.26
N ASP A 71 11.77 -23.86 -17.39
CA ASP A 71 11.20 -23.41 -18.67
C ASP A 71 11.79 -22.07 -19.17
N TRP A 72 12.79 -21.50 -18.47
CA TRP A 72 13.58 -20.32 -18.84
C TRP A 72 15.06 -20.66 -18.94
#